data_AF-A0A4R8LRR7-F1
#
_entry.id   AF-A0A4R8LRR7-F1
#
_cell.length_a   1.000
_cell.length_b   1.000
_cell.length_c   1.000
_cell.angle_alpha   90.00
_cell.angle_beta   90.00
_cell.angle_gamma   90.00
#
_symmetry.space_group_name_H-M   'P 1'
#
loop_
_entity.id
_entity.type
_entity.pdbx_description
1 polymer ?
#
loop_
_entity_poly.entity_id
_entity_poly.type
_entity_poly.pdbx_seq_one_letter_code
_entity_poly.pdbx_strand_id
1 'polypeptide(L)' 'MQLILPNYRIDPTPRRADGEYMAHARISAHTADGSEADVFMSGDLAGFDLRDDAVRYATGWATEWLERRYGWPHRT' A
#
# COMPACT_ATOMS: atom_id res chain seq x y z
N MET A 1 -11.13 6.29 25.30
CA MET A 1 -10.28 5.24 24.70
C MET A 1 -9.80 5.80 23.37
N GLN A 2 -8.54 6.22 23.27
CA GLN A 2 -8.02 6.79 22.03
C GLN A 2 -7.64 5.63 21.11
N LEU A 3 -8.34 5.48 19.99
CA LEU A 3 -7.94 4.60 18.89
C LEU A 3 -6.63 5.16 18.37
N ILE A 4 -5.53 4.52 18.74
CA ILE A 4 -4.25 4.69 18.07
C ILE A 4 -4.50 4.16 16.66
N LEU A 5 -4.89 5.03 15.74
CA LEU A 5 -4.91 4.66 14.33
C LEU A 5 -3.47 4.28 14.01
N PRO A 6 -3.19 3.03 13.62
CA PRO A 6 -1.84 2.66 13.25
C PRO A 6 -1.44 3.56 12.10
N ASN A 7 -0.27 4.19 12.23
CA ASN A 7 0.28 5.06 11.20
C ASN A 7 0.64 4.13 10.03
N TYR A 8 -0.26 3.99 9.06
CA TYR A 8 -0.09 3.09 7.92
C TYR A 8 0.84 3.72 6.90
N ARG A 9 1.80 2.94 6.39
CA ARG A 9 2.72 3.32 5.32
C ARG A 9 2.43 2.45 4.11
N ILE A 10 2.29 3.10 2.95
CA ILE A 10 2.15 2.43 1.66
C ILE A 10 3.50 2.53 0.96
N ASP A 11 4.06 1.39 0.61
CA ASP A 11 5.20 1.28 -0.31
C ASP A 11 4.70 0.74 -1.66
N PRO A 12 4.54 1.62 -2.67
CA PRO A 12 4.09 1.23 -4.00
C PRO A 12 5.28 0.91 -4.92
N THR A 13 6.41 0.46 -4.40
CA THR A 13 7.63 0.25 -5.20
C THR A 13 7.39 -0.90 -6.18
N PRO A 14 7.36 -0.63 -7.50
CA PRO A 14 7.07 -1.67 -8.47
C PRO A 14 8.29 -2.57 -8.62
N ARG A 15 8.04 -3.86 -8.76
CA ARG A 15 9.07 -4.85 -9.08
C ARG A 15 9.26 -4.89 -10.58
N ARG A 16 10.49 -4.91 -11.07
CA ARG A 16 10.77 -5.08 -12.49
C ARG A 16 10.86 -6.57 -12.83
N ALA A 17 10.06 -7.03 -13.79
CA ALA A 17 10.07 -8.41 -14.27
C ALA A 17 9.85 -8.40 -15.79
N ASP A 18 10.68 -9.17 -16.52
CA ASP A 18 10.56 -9.38 -17.97
C ASP A 18 10.45 -8.12 -18.85
N GLY A 19 10.98 -6.99 -18.37
CA GLY A 19 10.95 -5.70 -19.08
C GLY A 19 9.83 -4.76 -18.62
N GLU A 20 8.85 -5.27 -17.89
CA GLU A 20 7.70 -4.54 -17.36
C GLU A 20 7.88 -4.17 -15.88
N TYR A 21 7.10 -3.19 -15.43
CA TYR A 21 6.95 -2.77 -14.03
C TYR A 21 5.68 -3.39 -13.46
N MET A 22 5.87 -4.37 -12.58
CA MET A 22 4.78 -5.00 -11.85
C MET A 22 4.35 -4.09 -10.70
N ALA A 23 3.13 -3.58 -10.80
CA ALA A 23 2.49 -2.85 -9.72
C ALA A 23 2.38 -3.73 -8.49
N HIS A 24 2.87 -3.19 -7.38
CA HIS A 24 2.99 -3.88 -6.12
C HIS A 24 2.71 -2.90 -5.00
N ALA A 25 1.89 -3.30 -4.04
CA ALA A 25 1.57 -2.51 -2.88
C ALA A 25 1.87 -3.29 -1.61
N ARG A 26 2.76 -2.72 -0.78
CA ARG A 26 3.02 -3.18 0.57
C ARG A 26 2.47 -2.16 1.56
N ILE A 27 1.66 -2.63 2.49
CA ILE A 27 1.07 -1.83 3.56
C ILE A 27 1.72 -2.28 4.86
N SER A 28 2.49 -1.40 5.48
CA SER A 28 3.05 -1.59 6.82
C SER A 28 2.36 -0.66 7.81
N ALA A 29 2.41 -1.00 9.09
CA ALA A 29 1.93 -0.18 10.19
C ALA A 29 3.04 -0.04 11.22
N HIS A 30 3.17 1.17 11.78
CA HIS A 30 3.97 1.35 12.98
C HIS A 30 3.21 0.81 14.19
N THR A 31 3.83 -0.14 14.88
CA THR A 31 3.37 -0.64 16.18
C THR A 31 3.60 0.39 17.27
N ALA A 32 2.92 0.25 18.42
CA ALA A 32 3.11 1.13 19.57
C ALA A 32 4.56 1.17 20.10
N ASP A 33 5.32 0.10 19.83
CA ASP A 33 6.75 -0.03 20.14
C ASP A 33 7.67 0.67 19.12
N GLY A 34 7.10 1.35 18.11
CA GLY A 34 7.85 2.04 17.06
C GLY A 34 8.38 1.13 15.95
N SER A 35 8.21 -0.20 16.08
CA SER A 35 8.60 -1.16 15.05
C SER A 35 7.60 -1.15 13.88
N GLU A 36 8.12 -1.21 12.64
CA GLU A 36 7.29 -1.42 11.46
C GLU A 36 6.91 -2.89 11.33
N ALA A 37 5.61 -3.16 11.24
CA ALA A 37 5.07 -4.48 10.98
C ALA A 37 4.32 -4.49 9.66
N ASP A 38 4.55 -5.50 8.84
CA ASP A 38 3.82 -5.71 7.59
C ASP A 38 2.39 -6.14 7.88
N VAL A 39 1.44 -5.31 7.43
CA VAL A 39 0.01 -5.57 7.61
C VAL A 39 -0.53 -6.36 6.42
N PHE A 40 -0.13 -5.96 5.21
CA PHE A 40 -0.58 -6.60 3.98
C PHE A 40 0.41 -6.40 2.84
N MET A 41 0.53 -7.43 2.00
CA MET A 41 1.34 -7.40 0.79
C MET A 41 0.51 -7.93 -0.36
N SER A 42 0.27 -7.11 -1.38
CA SER A 42 -0.64 -7.46 -2.49
C SER A 42 -0.13 -8.57 -3.39
N GLY A 43 1.19 -8.80 -3.42
CA GLY A 43 1.84 -9.50 -4.53
C GLY A 43 1.84 -8.64 -5.80
N ASP A 44 1.91 -9.28 -6.96
CA ASP A 44 1.88 -8.62 -8.28
C ASP A 44 0.42 -8.31 -8.66
N LEU A 45 0.07 -7.03 -8.74
CA LEU A 45 -1.30 -6.58 -9.07
C LEU A 45 -1.56 -6.54 -10.58
N ALA A 46 -0.62 -5.97 -11.33
CA ALA A 46 -0.67 -5.82 -12.80
C ALA A 46 0.71 -5.41 -13.35
N GLY A 47 0.99 -5.73 -14.62
CA GLY A 47 2.19 -5.27 -15.33
C GLY A 47 1.94 -3.97 -16.09
N PHE A 48 2.93 -3.07 -16.09
CA PHE A 48 2.90 -1.81 -16.82
C PHE A 48 4.22 -1.55 -17.52
N ASP A 49 4.19 -0.94 -18.70
CA ASP A 49 5.40 -0.50 -19.41
C ASP A 49 6.12 0.66 -18.68
N LEU A 50 5.35 1.49 -17.96
CA LEU A 50 5.85 2.66 -17.26
C LEU A 50 5.81 2.47 -15.74
N ARG A 51 6.90 2.84 -15.09
CA ARG A 51 7.03 2.81 -13.63
C ARG A 51 5.97 3.69 -12.94
N ASP A 52 5.69 4.86 -13.51
CA ASP A 52 4.77 5.83 -12.91
C ASP A 52 3.35 5.27 -12.86
N ASP A 53 2.88 4.62 -13.93
CA ASP A 53 1.58 3.97 -13.96
C ASP A 53 1.47 2.83 -12.95
N ALA A 54 2.52 2.00 -12.84
CA ALA A 54 2.57 0.94 -11.84
C ALA A 54 2.46 1.47 -10.40
N VAL A 55 3.17 2.57 -10.10
CA VAL A 55 3.15 3.23 -8.79
C VAL A 55 1.78 3.83 -8.51
N ARG A 56 1.19 4.54 -9.49
CA ARG A 56 -0.14 5.17 -9.36
C ARG A 56 -1.21 4.13 -9.12
N TYR A 57 -1.18 3.03 -9.87
CA TYR A 57 -2.11 1.93 -9.72
C TYR A 57 -1.99 1.27 -8.34
N ALA A 58 -0.76 0.92 -7.92
CA ALA A 58 -0.50 0.32 -6.62
C ALA A 58 -0.94 1.21 -5.45
N THR A 59 -0.70 2.53 -5.55
CA THR A 59 -1.10 3.51 -4.53
C THR A 59 -2.62 3.62 -4.42
N GLY A 60 -3.32 3.70 -5.55
CA GLY A 60 -4.79 3.75 -5.58
C GLY A 60 -5.40 2.50 -4.98
N TRP A 61 -4.91 1.32 -5.39
CA TRP A 61 -5.35 0.03 -4.86
C TRP A 61 -5.15 -0.06 -3.34
N ALA A 62 -3.98 0.34 -2.84
CA ALA A 62 -3.67 0.30 -1.41
C ALA A 62 -4.55 1.24 -0.60
N THR A 63 -4.85 2.41 -1.15
CA THR A 63 -5.77 3.38 -0.55
C THR A 63 -7.16 2.75 -0.45
N GLU A 64 -7.73 2.26 -1.56
CA GLU A 64 -9.03 1.59 -1.57
C GLU A 64 -9.11 0.42 -0.60
N TRP A 65 -8.04 -0.37 -0.49
CA TRP A 65 -7.96 -1.47 0.45
C TRP A 65 -8.07 -0.99 1.90
N LEU A 66 -7.36 0.09 2.25
CA LEU A 66 -7.44 0.73 3.57
C LEU A 66 -8.83 1.32 3.82
N GLU A 67 -9.46 1.94 2.81
CA GLU A 67 -10.83 2.46 2.94
C GLU A 67 -11.83 1.34 3.22
N ARG A 68 -11.75 0.24 2.45
CA ARG A 68 -12.66 -0.90 2.61
C ARG A 68 -12.46 -1.64 3.91
N ARG A 69 -11.23 -1.74 4.41
CA ARG A 69 -10.92 -2.53 5.62
C ARG A 69 -11.03 -1.74 6.91
N TYR A 70 -10.73 -0.44 6.89
CA TYR A 70 -10.64 0.40 8.09
C TYR A 70 -11.45 1.70 8.00
N GLY A 71 -12.06 2.03 6.87
CA GLY A 71 -12.78 3.30 6.69
C GLY A 71 -11.87 4.53 6.59
N TRP A 72 -10.59 4.34 6.25
CA TRP A 72 -9.63 5.42 5.96
C TRP A 72 -9.92 6.10 4.61
N PRO A 73 -9.55 7.36 4.34
CA PRO A 73 -9.26 8.42 5.31
C PRO A 73 -10.60 9.02 5.75
N HIS A 74 -10.81 9.15 7.06
CA HIS A 74 -12.00 9.82 7.60
C HIS A 74 -12.19 11.19 6.96
N ARG A 75 -13.12 11.29 5.99
CA ARG A 75 -13.63 12.56 5.46
C ARG A 75 -14.85 12.92 6.30
N THR A 76 -14.64 13.74 7.33
CA THR A 76 -15.70 14.56 7.95
C THR A 76 -15.64 15.95 7.38
#